data_AF-A0A975P4Z8-F1
#
_entry.id   AF-A0A975P4Z8-F1
#
_cell.length_a   1.000
_cell.length_b   1.000
_cell.length_c   1.000
_cell.angle_alpha   90.00
_cell.angle_beta   90.00
_cell.angle_gamma   90.00
#
_symmetry.space_group_name_H-M   'P 1'
#
loop_
_entity.id
_entity.type
_entity.pdbx_description
1 polymer ?
#
loop_
_entity_poly.entity_id
_entity_poly.type
_entity_poly.pdbx_seq_one_letter_code
_entity_poly.pdbx_strand_id
1 'polypeptide(L)'
;MMDLIASQVTDPFRIGLIIALIYTALRTRAATGMVVPLLAGIVFVAVIIPATAITSNAAPFWTQVATGVAANAVLLLIGLGIWMGIERARR
;
A
#
# COMPACT_ATOMS: atom_id res chain seq x y z
N MET A 1 -10.48 17.63 -2.01
CA MET A 1 -9.11 17.08 -1.84
C MET A 1 -9.03 16.17 -0.62
N MET A 2 -9.45 16.61 0.58
CA MET A 2 -9.48 15.75 1.78
C MET A 2 -10.43 14.55 1.65
N ASP A 3 -11.59 14.69 1.01
CA ASP A 3 -12.52 13.57 0.77
C ASP A 3 -11.94 12.45 -0.09
N LEU A 4 -11.10 12.81 -1.06
CA LEU A 4 -10.47 11.84 -1.95
C LEU A 4 -9.38 11.03 -1.23
N ILE A 5 -8.65 11.69 -0.31
CA ILE A 5 -7.64 11.04 0.52
C ILE A 5 -8.32 10.11 1.53
N ALA A 6 -9.39 10.57 2.18
CA ALA A 6 -10.15 9.76 3.12
C ALA A 6 -10.74 8.51 2.42
N SER A 7 -11.38 8.68 1.26
CA SER A 7 -11.94 7.60 0.45
C SER A 7 -10.92 6.55 0.04
N GLN A 8 -9.69 6.95 -0.26
CA GLN A 8 -8.64 6.03 -0.67
C GLN A 8 -8.02 5.26 0.51
N VAL A 9 -8.00 5.85 1.71
CA VAL A 9 -7.43 5.22 2.91
C VAL A 9 -8.39 4.21 3.52
N THR A 10 -9.70 4.43 3.42
CA THR A 10 -10.72 3.50 3.94
C THR A 10 -11.15 2.42 2.95
N ASP A 11 -10.58 2.38 1.74
CA ASP A 11 -10.88 1.35 0.74
C ASP A 11 -10.48 -0.05 1.25
N PRO A 12 -11.45 -0.95 1.53
CA PRO A 12 -11.18 -2.28 2.06
C PRO A 12 -10.34 -3.14 1.11
N PHE A 13 -10.45 -2.93 -0.21
CA PHE A 13 -9.69 -3.66 -1.20
C PHE A 13 -8.22 -3.23 -1.19
N ARG A 14 -7.97 -1.92 -1.09
CA ARG A 14 -6.60 -1.37 -0.97
C ARG A 14 -5.90 -1.89 0.28
N ILE A 15 -6.62 -1.91 1.40
CA ILE A 15 -6.12 -2.45 2.66
C ILE A 15 -5.78 -3.94 2.50
N GLY A 16 -6.67 -4.74 1.90
CA GLY A 16 -6.44 -6.16 1.63
C GLY A 16 -5.19 -6.43 0.77
N LEU A 17 -4.98 -5.64 -0.28
CA LEU A 17 -3.80 -5.78 -1.15
C LEU A 17 -2.50 -5.41 -0.43
N ILE A 18 -2.50 -4.36 0.39
CA ILE A 18 -1.30 -4.00 1.18
C ILE A 18 -0.99 -5.08 2.21
N ILE A 19 -2.00 -5.67 2.86
CA ILE A 19 -1.78 -6.79 3.79
C ILE A 19 -1.19 -8.00 3.06
N ALA A 20 -1.75 -8.38 1.91
CA ALA A 20 -1.24 -9.48 1.09
C ALA A 20 0.20 -9.25 0.61
N LEU A 21 0.55 -7.99 0.29
CA LEU A 21 1.89 -7.61 -0.07
C LEU A 21 2.87 -7.78 1.09
N ILE A 22 2.52 -7.26 2.27
CA ILE A 22 3.36 -7.38 3.47
C ILE A 22 3.57 -8.85 3.82
N TYR A 23 2.52 -9.68 3.76
CA TYR A 23 2.60 -11.11 3.98
C TYR A 23 3.55 -11.79 2.99
N THR A 24 3.42 -11.47 1.71
CA THR A 24 4.30 -12.01 0.65
C THR A 24 5.75 -11.61 0.90
N ALA A 25 6.01 -10.34 1.20
CA ALA A 25 7.35 -9.81 1.47
C ALA A 25 7.99 -10.44 2.72
N LEU A 26 7.21 -10.70 3.78
CA LEU A 26 7.67 -11.42 4.97
C LEU A 26 8.00 -12.88 4.64
N ARG A 27 7.20 -13.52 3.79
CA ARG A 27 7.40 -14.92 3.39
C ARG A 27 8.61 -15.11 2.48
N THR A 28 8.91 -14.16 1.59
CA THR A 28 10.05 -14.23 0.67
C THR A 28 11.30 -13.51 1.16
N ARG A 29 11.29 -12.98 2.40
CA ARG A 29 12.40 -12.18 2.95
C ARG A 29 13.76 -12.88 2.87
N ALA A 30 13.78 -14.21 3.02
CA ALA A 30 15.01 -15.00 3.02
C ALA A 30 15.68 -15.08 1.63
N ALA A 31 14.90 -14.90 0.55
CA ALA A 31 15.39 -14.99 -0.83
C ALA A 31 15.62 -13.63 -1.48
N THR A 32 14.82 -12.60 -1.14
CA THR A 32 14.80 -11.32 -1.89
C THR A 32 15.03 -10.10 -1.02
N GLY A 33 15.15 -10.26 0.30
CA GLY A 33 15.10 -9.15 1.25
C GLY A 33 13.71 -8.50 1.29
N MET A 34 13.56 -7.46 2.10
CA MET A 34 12.25 -6.83 2.35
C MET A 34 11.96 -5.64 1.41
N VAL A 35 13.00 -4.92 0.97
CA VAL A 35 12.85 -3.61 0.31
C VAL A 35 12.28 -3.70 -1.10
N VAL A 36 12.81 -4.62 -1.92
CA VAL A 36 12.38 -4.80 -3.33
C VAL A 36 10.89 -5.17 -3.45
N PRO A 37 10.37 -6.19 -2.73
CA PRO A 37 8.95 -6.53 -2.82
C PRO A 37 8.03 -5.43 -2.27
N LEU A 38 8.46 -4.70 -1.23
CA LEU A 38 7.69 -3.58 -0.67
C LEU A 38 7.53 -2.43 -1.67
N LEU A 39 8.61 -2.02 -2.34
CA LEU A 39 8.56 -0.98 -3.37
C LEU A 39 7.73 -1.41 -4.59
N ALA A 40 7.93 -2.64 -5.06
CA ALA A 40 7.15 -3.19 -6.17
C ALA A 40 5.66 -3.20 -5.86
N GLY A 41 5.29 -3.55 -4.64
CA GLY A 41 3.90 -3.54 -4.20
C GLY A 41 3.28 -2.16 -4.03
N ILE A 42 4.03 -1.16 -3.55
CA ILE A 42 3.55 0.24 -3.54
C ILE A 42 3.14 0.67 -4.94
N VAL A 43 3.99 0.42 -5.92
CA VAL A 43 3.77 0.78 -7.33
C VAL A 43 2.62 -0.03 -7.91
N PHE A 44 2.59 -1.35 -7.66
CA PHE A 44 1.51 -2.23 -8.12
C PHE A 44 0.14 -1.78 -7.60
N VAL A 45 0.02 -1.55 -6.28
CA VAL A 45 -1.24 -1.12 -5.65
C VAL A 45 -1.67 0.26 -6.15
N ALA A 46 -0.72 1.16 -6.42
CA ALA A 46 -1.00 2.51 -6.93
C ALA A 46 -1.56 2.50 -8.36
N VAL A 47 -1.17 1.52 -9.18
CA VAL A 47 -1.61 1.38 -10.57
C VAL A 47 -2.88 0.54 -10.68
N ILE A 48 -2.93 -0.60 -9.97
CA ILE A 48 -4.02 -1.56 -10.13
C ILE A 48 -5.35 -0.99 -9.66
N ILE A 49 -5.37 -0.22 -8.58
CA ILE A 49 -6.61 0.31 -7.99
C ILE A 49 -7.34 1.28 -8.92
N PRO A 50 -6.72 2.35 -9.44
CA PRO A 50 -7.40 3.20 -10.42
C PRO A 50 -7.67 2.47 -11.74
N ALA A 51 -6.90 1.44 -12.09
CA ALA A 51 -7.12 0.65 -13.30
C ALA A 51 -8.32 -0.32 -13.18
N THR A 52 -8.65 -0.78 -11.97
CA THR A 52 -9.75 -1.73 -11.71
C THR A 52 -10.93 -1.10 -10.96
N ALA A 53 -10.87 0.19 -10.63
CA ALA A 53 -11.96 0.88 -9.94
C ALA A 53 -13.22 0.88 -10.83
N ILE A 54 -14.29 0.23 -10.33
CA ILE A 54 -15.60 0.19 -10.99
C ILE A 54 -16.24 1.58 -11.02
N THR A 55 -15.87 2.44 -10.08
CA THR A 55 -16.36 3.82 -9.96
C THR A 55 -15.35 4.79 -10.58
N SER A 56 -15.78 5.56 -11.58
CA SER A 56 -14.94 6.57 -12.22
C SER A 56 -14.68 7.74 -11.26
N ASN A 57 -13.44 7.87 -10.78
CA ASN A 57 -12.99 9.08 -10.13
C ASN A 57 -12.85 10.22 -11.16
N ALA A 58 -13.30 11.43 -10.81
CA ALA A 58 -13.25 12.60 -11.70
C ALA A 58 -11.81 13.09 -12.01
N ALA A 59 -10.81 12.60 -11.27
CA ALA A 59 -9.41 12.98 -11.46
C ALA A 59 -8.74 12.19 -12.61
N PRO A 60 -7.80 12.79 -13.36
CA PRO A 60 -7.02 12.08 -14.38
C PRO A 60 -6.29 10.86 -13.81
N PHE A 61 -6.19 9.78 -14.60
CA PHE A 61 -5.56 8.51 -14.20
C PHE A 61 -4.17 8.71 -13.58
N TRP A 62 -3.31 9.52 -14.20
CA TRP A 62 -1.97 9.80 -13.69
C TRP A 62 -1.95 10.49 -12.32
N THR A 63 -2.91 11.37 -12.06
CA THR A 63 -3.07 12.02 -10.74
C THR A 63 -3.48 11.00 -9.68
N GLN A 64 -4.33 10.03 -10.04
CA GLN A 64 -4.75 8.96 -9.14
C GLN A 64 -3.57 8.02 -8.81
N VAL A 65 -2.74 7.67 -9.80
CA VAL A 65 -1.55 6.84 -9.57
C VAL A 65 -0.54 7.57 -8.68
N ALA A 66 -0.21 8.83 -8.97
CA ALA A 66 0.76 9.60 -8.19
C ALA A 66 0.33 9.78 -6.72
N THR A 67 -0.96 10.10 -6.49
CA THR A 67 -1.51 10.17 -5.13
C THR A 67 -1.59 8.80 -4.46
N GLY A 68 -1.89 7.75 -5.23
CA GLY A 68 -1.87 6.36 -4.77
C GLY A 68 -0.49 5.92 -4.26
N VAL A 69 0.60 6.28 -4.96
CA VAL A 69 1.96 5.96 -4.52
C VAL A 69 2.25 6.60 -3.16
N ALA A 70 1.95 7.89 -2.99
CA ALA A 70 2.16 8.59 -1.73
C ALA A 70 1.33 7.97 -0.59
N ALA A 71 0.05 7.67 -0.83
CA ALA A 71 -0.82 7.03 0.16
C ALA A 71 -0.32 5.64 0.56
N ASN A 72 0.08 4.82 -0.41
CA ASN A 72 0.59 3.46 -0.17
C ASN A 72 1.90 3.50 0.62
N ALA A 73 2.79 4.45 0.34
CA ALA A 73 4.03 4.64 1.08
C ALA A 73 3.76 4.97 2.56
N VAL A 74 2.80 5.86 2.84
CA VAL A 74 2.40 6.20 4.22
C VAL A 74 1.83 4.98 4.94
N LEU A 75 0.91 4.24 4.30
CA LEU A 75 0.33 3.02 4.89
C LEU A 75 1.39 1.95 5.19
N LEU A 76 2.34 1.80 4.28
CA LEU A 76 3.45 0.86 4.46
C LEU A 76 4.37 1.26 5.61
N LEU A 77 4.70 2.55 5.76
CA LEU A 77 5.48 3.05 6.89
C LEU A 77 4.77 2.81 8.23
N ILE A 78 3.45 3.02 8.28
CA ILE A 78 2.65 2.73 9.48
C ILE A 78 2.70 1.24 9.81
N GLY A 79 2.46 0.38 8.82
CA GLY A 79 2.48 -1.08 9.00
C GLY A 79 3.84 -1.60 9.48
N LEU A 80 4.93 -1.11 8.88
CA LEU A 80 6.29 -1.44 9.32
C LEU A 80 6.58 -0.91 10.73
N GLY A 81 6.15 0.31 11.05
CA GLY A 81 6.32 0.89 12.38
C GLY A 81 5.63 0.08 13.47
N ILE A 82 4.39 -0.36 13.22
CA ILE A 82 3.65 -1.26 14.12
C ILE A 82 4.40 -2.59 14.29
N TRP A 83 4.81 -3.20 13.17
CA TRP A 83 5.54 -4.48 13.19
C TRP A 83 6.85 -4.38 14.00
N MET A 84 7.65 -3.34 13.76
CA MET A 84 8.90 -3.11 14.50
C MET A 84 8.65 -2.89 15.99
N GLY A 85 7.57 -2.18 16.36
CA GLY A 85 7.17 -2.00 17.75
C GLY A 85 6.80 -3.32 18.43
N ILE A 86 6.03 -4.17 17.75
CA ILE A 86 5.63 -5.49 18.25
C ILE A 86 6.85 -6.40 18.41
N GLU A 87 7.74 -6.45 17.41
CA GLU A 87 8.95 -7.28 17.46
C GLU A 87 9.87 -6.85 18.60
N ARG A 88 10.00 -5.54 18.84
CA ARG A 88 10.78 -5.00 19.95
C ARG A 88 10.16 -5.32 21.31
N ALA A 89 8.84 -5.38 21.42
CA ALA A 89 8.15 -5.76 22.65
C ALA A 89 8.16 -7.28 22.92
N ARG A 90 8.43 -8.10 21.89
CA ARG A 90 8.58 -9.56 22.00
C ARG A 90 10.00 -10.02 22.33
N ARG A 91 11.00 -9.15 22.20
CA ARG A 91 12.41 -9.40 22.57
C ARG A 91 12.67 -9.00 24.01
#